data_AF-A0A7X9H6J5-F1
#
_entry.id   AF-A0A7X9H6J5-F1
#
_cell.length_a   1.000
_cell.length_b   1.000
_cell.length_c   1.000
_cell.angle_alpha   90.00
_cell.angle_beta   90.00
_cell.angle_gamma   90.00
#
_symmetry.space_group_name_H-M   'P 1'
#
loop_
_entity.id
_entity.type
_entity.pdbx_description
1 polymer ?
#
loop_
_entity_poly.entity_id
_entity_poly.type
_entity_poly.pdbx_seq_one_letter_code
_entity_poly.pdbx_strand_id
1 'polypeptide(L)'
;MEQKGIYARIDKIRYPFGEKVSRINLGMGKAGYFRGTHIPKKSTNRCNNWFQEVIMRVLPANSNPKITEVFSHYSHSEGNETRRGLKYYHDILESLQYLEGDETLLIQSGKPVGIFKTHSMAPRVLESNGVLVPAWATGDEFYKLVDKGLIVDDCEDLDDPLGMKLPRALYKTLVIITSLTRKHFAGSLGNKLVLSAGLGNLGEMLSLVVKANNGVVLIVEVDREKVEKKHELGYCDYIVDCIDDALVV
;
A
#
# COMPACT_ATOMS: atom_id res chain seq x y z
N MET A 1 9.38 36.56 8.73
CA MET A 1 9.86 36.78 7.34
C MET A 1 9.35 35.61 6.51
N GLU A 2 8.21 35.79 5.83
CA GLU A 2 7.59 34.78 4.98
C GLU A 2 8.46 34.54 3.74
N GLN A 3 9.02 33.34 3.62
CA GLN A 3 9.57 32.86 2.36
C GLN A 3 8.40 32.54 1.42
N LYS A 4 8.12 33.48 0.52
CA LYS A 4 7.19 33.31 -0.61
C LYS A 4 7.60 32.07 -1.41
N GLY A 5 6.75 31.05 -1.40
CA GLY A 5 6.95 29.83 -2.17
C GLY A 5 7.11 30.14 -3.66
N ILE A 6 8.23 29.70 -4.23
CA ILE A 6 8.58 29.87 -5.63
C ILE A 6 7.73 28.88 -6.46
N TYR A 7 6.85 29.42 -7.30
CA TYR A 7 6.04 28.67 -8.26
C TYR A 7 6.93 28.22 -9.42
N ALA A 8 7.04 26.91 -9.66
CA ALA A 8 7.66 26.40 -10.89
C ALA A 8 6.58 25.80 -11.79
N ARG A 9 5.91 26.68 -12.53
CA ARG A 9 5.14 26.31 -13.71
C ARG A 9 6.14 26.21 -14.86
N ILE A 10 6.66 25.01 -15.14
CA ILE A 10 7.53 24.81 -16.31
C ILE A 10 6.65 24.67 -17.56
N ASP A 11 5.88 25.71 -17.84
CA ASP A 11 5.08 25.80 -19.06
C ASP A 11 5.74 26.82 -19.99
N LYS A 12 6.88 26.39 -20.57
CA LYS A 12 7.29 26.59 -21.98
C LYS A 12 8.82 26.54 -22.10
N ILE A 13 9.35 25.43 -22.62
CA ILE A 13 10.03 25.59 -23.91
C ILE A 13 8.90 25.76 -24.92
N ARG A 14 8.70 26.99 -25.38
CA ARG A 14 8.23 27.34 -26.72
C ARG A 14 8.24 28.86 -26.86
N TYR A 15 9.22 29.37 -27.60
CA TYR A 15 9.14 30.66 -28.31
C TYR A 15 8.83 30.34 -29.78
N PRO A 16 8.03 31.12 -30.55
CA PRO A 16 7.13 32.25 -30.24
C PRO A 16 5.64 31.99 -30.67
N PHE A 17 4.76 32.95 -30.34
CA PHE A 17 3.29 33.07 -30.53
C PHE A 17 2.38 32.59 -29.36
N GLY A 18 1.73 33.57 -28.71
CA GLY A 18 0.87 33.48 -27.50
C GLY A 18 -0.41 32.67 -27.73
N GLU A 19 -1.11 32.14 -26.72
CA GLU A 19 -1.78 32.84 -25.61
C GLU A 19 -1.86 31.98 -24.31
N LYS A 20 -2.52 32.52 -23.26
CA LYS A 20 -2.49 32.14 -21.83
C LYS A 20 -3.61 31.19 -21.39
N VAL A 21 -3.34 30.30 -20.42
CA VAL A 21 -4.37 29.74 -19.50
C VAL A 21 -3.85 29.82 -18.05
N SER A 22 -4.71 30.25 -17.12
CA SER A 22 -4.42 30.63 -15.72
C SER A 22 -5.36 29.85 -14.78
N ARG A 23 -4.92 28.86 -14.02
CA ARG A 23 -4.47 28.94 -12.60
C ARG A 23 -4.61 27.53 -11.99
N ILE A 24 -3.72 27.12 -11.08
CA ILE A 24 -4.01 26.10 -10.05
C ILE A 24 -3.36 26.55 -8.72
N ASN A 25 -4.08 26.33 -7.62
CA ASN A 25 -3.75 26.74 -6.25
C ASN A 25 -3.20 25.52 -5.47
N LEU A 26 -2.06 25.63 -4.80
CA LEU A 26 -1.46 24.57 -3.97
C LEU A 26 -1.29 25.09 -2.54
N GLY A 27 -2.41 25.40 -1.90
CA GLY A 27 -2.43 25.84 -0.51
C GLY A 27 -2.20 24.68 0.45
N MET A 28 -1.45 24.94 1.54
CA MET A 28 -1.56 24.12 2.74
C MET A 28 -3.03 24.12 3.19
N GLY A 29 -3.76 23.07 2.86
CA GLY A 29 -5.14 22.90 3.27
C GLY A 29 -5.22 22.96 4.79
N LYS A 30 -5.98 23.92 5.33
CA LYS A 30 -6.53 23.77 6.68
C LYS A 30 -7.16 22.37 6.74
N ALA A 31 -6.80 21.58 7.75
CA ALA A 31 -7.33 20.24 7.97
C ALA A 31 -8.87 20.29 8.11
N GLY A 32 -9.56 20.29 6.98
CA GLY A 32 -10.98 20.01 6.89
C GLY A 32 -11.10 18.50 6.88
N TYR A 33 -11.48 17.93 8.02
CA TYR A 33 -11.85 16.52 8.12
C TYR A 33 -12.91 16.20 7.06
N PHE A 34 -12.52 15.49 5.99
CA PHE A 34 -13.48 14.77 5.16
C PHE A 34 -14.10 13.69 6.05
N ARG A 35 -15.31 13.96 6.55
CA ARG A 35 -16.10 12.97 7.29
C ARG A 35 -16.51 11.85 6.33
N GLY A 36 -15.85 10.70 6.47
CA GLY A 36 -16.28 9.42 5.90
C GLY A 36 -15.55 9.00 4.63
N THR A 37 -14.64 8.03 4.76
CA THR A 37 -14.09 7.23 3.66
C THR A 37 -15.15 6.26 3.15
N HIS A 38 -16.10 6.74 2.36
CA HIS A 38 -17.08 5.91 1.67
C HIS A 38 -16.82 5.91 0.17
N ILE A 39 -16.62 4.72 -0.40
CA ILE A 39 -16.61 4.53 -1.85
C ILE A 39 -17.99 5.00 -2.38
N PRO A 40 -18.05 6.02 -3.24
CA PRO A 40 -19.32 6.55 -3.71
C PRO A 40 -20.10 5.48 -4.48
N LYS A 41 -21.27 5.09 -3.96
CA LYS A 41 -22.17 4.11 -4.60
C LYS A 41 -22.90 4.67 -5.84
N LYS A 42 -22.76 5.96 -6.15
CA LYS A 42 -23.51 6.66 -7.22
C LYS A 42 -22.66 6.91 -8.48
N SER A 43 -23.36 7.07 -9.61
CA SER A 43 -22.87 7.27 -10.97
C SER A 43 -22.29 8.66 -11.27
N THR A 44 -22.21 9.55 -10.28
CA THR A 44 -21.65 10.90 -10.45
C THR A 44 -20.13 10.86 -10.34
N ASN A 45 -19.44 11.21 -11.42
CA ASN A 45 -17.98 11.34 -11.46
C ASN A 45 -17.55 12.65 -10.79
N ARG A 46 -16.42 12.62 -10.09
CA ARG A 46 -15.76 13.76 -9.45
C ARG A 46 -14.55 14.24 -10.26
N CYS A 47 -13.94 13.37 -11.07
CA CYS A 47 -12.89 13.70 -12.03
C CYS A 47 -13.44 13.98 -13.43
N ASN A 48 -12.62 14.64 -14.24
CA ASN A 48 -12.88 14.91 -15.66
C ASN A 48 -12.88 13.63 -16.53
N ASN A 49 -12.24 12.54 -16.07
CA ASN A 49 -12.18 11.26 -16.77
C ASN A 49 -12.32 10.07 -15.81
N TRP A 50 -12.91 8.99 -16.31
CA TRP A 50 -13.00 7.69 -15.63
C TRP A 50 -11.66 7.13 -15.17
N PHE A 51 -10.57 7.30 -15.93
CA PHE A 51 -9.26 6.78 -15.49
C PHE A 51 -8.80 7.40 -14.17
N GLN A 52 -9.01 8.71 -13.99
CA GLN A 52 -8.71 9.41 -12.74
C GLN A 52 -9.75 9.08 -11.67
N GLU A 53 -11.03 8.99 -12.05
CA GLU A 53 -12.12 8.67 -11.14
C GLU A 53 -11.92 7.29 -10.48
N VAL A 54 -11.42 6.30 -11.23
CA VAL A 54 -11.07 4.98 -10.69
C VAL A 54 -10.02 5.14 -9.59
N ILE A 55 -8.93 5.86 -9.84
CA ILE A 55 -7.88 6.11 -8.84
C ILE A 55 -8.51 6.80 -7.61
N MET A 56 -9.27 7.87 -7.81
CA MET A 56 -9.97 8.61 -6.75
C MET A 56 -11.00 7.81 -5.94
N ARG A 57 -11.61 6.78 -6.52
CA ARG A 57 -12.55 5.89 -5.80
C ARG A 57 -11.83 4.87 -4.95
N VAL A 58 -10.62 4.56 -5.34
CA VAL A 58 -9.88 3.43 -4.84
C VAL A 58 -8.87 3.85 -3.77
N LEU A 59 -8.22 5.02 -3.90
CA LEU A 59 -7.35 5.59 -2.84
C LEU A 59 -8.01 5.70 -1.45
N PRO A 60 -9.27 6.16 -1.31
CA PRO A 60 -9.93 6.24 0.00
C PRO A 60 -10.35 4.89 0.58
N ALA A 61 -10.41 3.82 -0.23
CA ALA A 61 -10.74 2.48 0.26
C ALA A 61 -9.62 1.94 1.17
N ASN A 62 -8.37 2.30 0.87
CA ASN A 62 -7.20 1.91 1.67
C ASN A 62 -7.09 2.68 2.99
N SER A 63 -7.73 3.84 3.10
CA SER A 63 -7.81 4.66 4.34
C SER A 63 -9.02 4.33 5.22
N ASN A 64 -9.85 3.35 4.85
CA ASN A 64 -10.98 2.91 5.67
C ASN A 64 -10.45 2.14 6.90
N PRO A 65 -10.71 2.59 8.14
CA PRO A 65 -10.13 1.98 9.34
C PRO A 65 -10.29 0.47 9.43
N LYS A 66 -11.41 -0.11 8.96
CA LYS A 66 -11.62 -1.57 8.96
C LYS A 66 -10.70 -2.33 7.99
N ILE A 67 -10.26 -1.65 6.94
CA ILE A 67 -9.34 -2.14 5.91
C ILE A 67 -7.91 -1.80 6.34
N THR A 68 -7.67 -0.57 6.78
CA THR A 68 -6.38 -0.07 7.28
C THR A 68 -5.94 -0.74 8.57
N GLU A 69 -6.83 -1.23 9.44
CA GLU A 69 -6.43 -1.99 10.64
C GLU A 69 -5.86 -3.37 10.26
N VAL A 70 -6.32 -3.96 9.16
CA VAL A 70 -5.72 -5.16 8.57
C VAL A 70 -4.39 -4.83 7.86
N PHE A 71 -4.30 -3.65 7.23
CA PHE A 71 -3.13 -3.22 6.44
C PHE A 71 -2.04 -2.43 7.20
N SER A 72 -2.35 -1.80 8.32
CA SER A 72 -1.40 -1.06 9.17
C SER A 72 -0.38 -1.99 9.82
N HIS A 73 -0.71 -3.29 9.90
CA HIS A 73 0.21 -4.35 10.31
C HIS A 73 1.05 -4.93 9.15
N TYR A 74 0.87 -4.46 7.90
CA TYR A 74 1.70 -4.84 6.75
C TYR A 74 2.90 -3.92 6.52
N SER A 75 2.89 -2.70 7.07
CA SER A 75 4.05 -1.80 7.02
C SER A 75 5.15 -2.34 7.94
N HIS A 76 6.33 -2.62 7.38
CA HIS A 76 7.49 -3.08 8.14
C HIS A 76 8.03 -2.02 9.11
N SER A 77 7.64 -0.75 8.95
CA SER A 77 7.93 0.30 9.92
C SER A 77 6.73 0.67 10.76
N GLU A 78 6.98 0.85 12.06
CA GLU A 78 6.08 1.51 12.98
C GLU A 78 5.80 2.97 12.51
N GLY A 79 4.69 3.17 11.82
CA GLY A 79 3.94 4.44 11.74
C GLY A 79 4.57 5.66 11.04
N ASN A 80 5.84 5.62 10.62
CA ASN A 80 6.51 6.78 10.02
C ASN A 80 6.39 6.85 8.48
N GLU A 81 6.37 5.70 7.79
CA GLU A 81 6.23 5.64 6.32
C GLU A 81 4.90 6.25 5.85
N THR A 82 3.80 6.03 6.56
CA THR A 82 2.48 6.57 6.21
C THR A 82 2.35 8.10 6.37
N ARG A 83 3.30 8.78 7.03
CA ARG A 83 3.18 10.23 7.31
C ARG A 83 3.27 11.10 6.06
N ARG A 84 4.15 10.76 5.11
CA ARG A 84 4.34 11.60 3.89
C ARG A 84 3.17 11.44 2.93
N GLY A 85 2.71 10.21 2.70
CA GLY A 85 1.53 9.92 1.88
C GLY A 85 0.27 10.55 2.46
N LEU A 86 0.05 10.43 3.79
CA LEU A 86 -1.12 11.03 4.45
C LEU A 86 -1.08 12.57 4.42
N LYS A 87 0.11 13.16 4.57
CA LYS A 87 0.30 14.62 4.51
C LYS A 87 -0.13 15.22 3.18
N TYR A 88 0.16 14.54 2.07
CA TYR A 88 -0.16 15.03 0.72
C TYR A 88 -1.39 14.36 0.11
N TYR A 89 -2.11 13.53 0.87
CA TYR A 89 -3.26 12.78 0.40
C TYR A 89 -4.33 13.69 -0.23
N HIS A 90 -4.66 14.80 0.44
CA HIS A 90 -5.63 15.77 -0.08
C HIS A 90 -5.14 16.46 -1.36
N ASP A 91 -3.85 16.81 -1.42
CA ASP A 91 -3.24 17.43 -2.61
C ASP A 91 -3.28 16.47 -3.82
N ILE A 92 -3.12 15.16 -3.58
CA ILE A 92 -3.26 14.13 -4.63
C ILE A 92 -4.72 14.04 -5.10
N LEU A 93 -5.70 13.99 -4.19
CA LEU A 93 -7.11 13.96 -4.55
C LEU A 93 -7.57 15.21 -5.29
N GLU A 94 -7.07 16.38 -4.90
CA GLU A 94 -7.33 17.64 -5.61
C GLU A 94 -6.70 17.62 -7.00
N SER A 95 -5.44 17.19 -7.10
CA SER A 95 -4.73 17.05 -8.38
C SER A 95 -5.49 16.13 -9.35
N LEU A 96 -6.01 15.00 -8.86
CA LEU A 96 -6.79 14.06 -9.68
C LEU A 96 -8.14 14.63 -10.16
N GLN A 97 -8.77 15.53 -9.39
CA GLN A 97 -10.02 16.17 -9.79
C GLN A 97 -9.82 17.15 -10.94
N TYR A 98 -8.69 17.87 -10.94
CA TYR A 98 -8.38 18.90 -11.93
C TYR A 98 -7.53 18.39 -13.11
N LEU A 99 -7.03 17.15 -13.07
CA LEU A 99 -6.18 16.61 -14.11
C LEU A 99 -6.95 16.49 -15.44
N GLU A 100 -6.38 16.98 -16.53
CA GLU A 100 -7.02 16.89 -17.85
C GLU A 100 -6.79 15.52 -18.53
N GLY A 101 -7.61 15.25 -19.55
CA GLY A 101 -7.61 13.99 -20.29
C GLY A 101 -6.32 13.68 -21.07
N ASP A 102 -5.40 14.64 -21.19
CA ASP A 102 -4.08 14.49 -21.81
C ASP A 102 -2.92 14.86 -20.87
N GLU A 103 -3.17 15.00 -19.57
CA GLU A 103 -2.16 15.31 -18.55
C GLU A 103 -1.81 14.11 -17.64
N THR A 104 -0.57 14.10 -17.15
CA THR A 104 -0.06 13.09 -16.22
C THR A 104 0.39 13.74 -14.92
N LEU A 105 -0.12 13.26 -13.79
CA LEU A 105 0.34 13.60 -12.44
C LEU A 105 1.57 12.78 -12.08
N LEU A 106 2.62 13.45 -11.57
CA LEU A 106 3.82 12.81 -11.04
C LEU A 106 3.78 12.78 -9.51
N ILE A 107 3.95 11.60 -8.93
CA ILE A 107 4.07 11.38 -7.49
C ILE A 107 5.49 10.87 -7.19
N GLN A 108 6.22 11.59 -6.35
CA GLN A 108 7.53 11.17 -5.87
C GLN A 108 7.40 10.82 -4.40
N SER A 109 7.56 9.54 -4.06
CA SER A 109 7.54 9.02 -2.70
C SER A 109 6.33 9.57 -1.92
N GLY A 110 5.13 9.38 -2.46
CA GLY A 110 3.87 9.84 -1.87
C GLY A 110 3.61 11.36 -1.90
N LYS A 111 4.45 12.17 -2.56
CA LYS A 111 4.23 13.61 -2.75
C LYS A 111 3.86 13.92 -4.20
N PRO A 112 2.76 14.63 -4.49
CA PRO A 112 2.49 15.13 -5.83
C PRO A 112 3.49 16.25 -6.14
N VAL A 113 4.34 16.03 -7.16
CA VAL A 113 5.44 16.95 -7.50
C VAL A 113 5.21 17.75 -8.77
N GLY A 114 4.28 17.34 -9.61
CA GLY A 114 3.92 18.12 -10.80
C GLY A 114 2.90 17.44 -11.70
N ILE A 115 2.33 18.22 -12.60
CA ILE A 115 1.44 17.75 -13.67
C ILE A 115 2.08 18.18 -15.00
N PHE A 116 2.15 17.26 -15.95
CA PHE A 116 2.70 17.53 -17.28
C PHE A 116 1.71 17.15 -18.36
N LYS A 117 1.63 17.98 -19.40
CA LYS A 117 0.92 17.62 -20.62
C LYS A 117 1.64 16.48 -21.32
N THR A 118 0.87 15.47 -21.66
CA THR A 118 1.29 14.22 -22.31
C THR A 118 0.36 13.97 -23.51
N HIS A 119 -0.37 12.86 -23.51
CA HIS A 119 -1.38 12.54 -24.51
C HIS A 119 -2.47 11.66 -23.87
N SER A 120 -3.60 11.47 -24.55
CA SER A 120 -4.75 10.73 -24.00
C SER A 120 -4.48 9.25 -23.66
N MET A 121 -3.52 8.64 -24.36
CA MET A 121 -3.10 7.25 -24.10
C MET A 121 -2.01 7.10 -23.04
N ALA A 122 -1.49 8.21 -22.48
CA ALA A 122 -0.48 8.13 -21.43
C ALA A 122 -1.11 7.75 -20.08
N PRO A 123 -0.37 7.14 -19.14
CA PRO A 123 -0.82 6.95 -17.76
C PRO A 123 -1.30 8.27 -17.15
N ARG A 124 -2.35 8.26 -16.32
CA ARG A 124 -2.82 9.47 -15.63
C ARG A 124 -1.97 9.83 -14.43
N VAL A 125 -1.33 8.83 -13.83
CA VAL A 125 -0.44 8.98 -12.69
C VAL A 125 0.81 8.16 -12.98
N LEU A 126 1.97 8.75 -12.72
CA LEU A 126 3.24 8.07 -12.64
C LEU A 126 3.81 8.28 -11.23
N GLU A 127 4.23 7.19 -10.62
CA GLU A 127 4.72 7.19 -9.25
C GLU A 127 6.10 6.54 -9.15
N SER A 128 6.93 7.09 -8.27
CA SER A 128 8.24 6.54 -7.94
C SER A 128 8.47 6.69 -6.44
N ASN A 129 8.45 5.56 -5.74
CA ASN A 129 8.54 5.43 -4.29
C ASN A 129 9.84 4.71 -3.91
N GLY A 130 10.39 5.00 -2.72
CA GLY A 130 11.59 4.32 -2.19
C GLY A 130 12.90 4.38 -3.01
N VAL A 131 12.93 5.01 -4.19
CA VAL A 131 14.10 4.90 -5.08
C VAL A 131 15.30 5.70 -4.55
N LEU A 132 16.36 4.98 -4.19
CA LEU A 132 17.65 5.51 -3.79
C LEU A 132 18.76 5.08 -4.75
N VAL A 133 19.80 5.90 -4.88
CA VAL A 133 21.00 5.52 -5.62
C VAL A 133 21.69 4.36 -4.87
N PRO A 134 22.16 3.29 -5.54
CA PRO A 134 22.55 2.04 -4.87
C PRO A 134 23.55 2.19 -3.72
N ALA A 135 24.52 3.11 -3.84
CA ALA A 135 25.51 3.35 -2.79
C ALA A 135 24.90 3.91 -1.47
N TRP A 136 23.67 4.42 -1.52
CA TRP A 136 22.93 4.96 -0.38
C TRP A 136 21.67 4.16 -0.03
N ALA A 137 21.40 3.05 -0.73
CA ALA A 137 20.25 2.18 -0.49
C ALA A 137 20.48 1.29 0.76
N THR A 138 20.63 1.94 1.92
CA THR A 138 20.84 1.31 3.24
C THR A 138 19.68 1.68 4.16
N GLY A 139 19.36 0.79 5.11
CA GLY A 139 18.29 1.05 6.09
C GLY A 139 18.51 2.36 6.86
N ASP A 140 19.73 2.63 7.30
CA ASP A 140 20.06 3.85 8.05
C ASP A 140 19.80 5.14 7.25
N GLU A 141 20.25 5.21 6.00
CA GLU A 141 20.02 6.40 5.17
C GLU A 141 18.54 6.52 4.78
N PHE A 142 17.87 5.39 4.55
CA PHE A 142 16.43 5.36 4.28
C PHE A 142 15.64 5.94 5.45
N TYR A 143 15.82 5.43 6.67
CA TYR A 143 15.10 5.93 7.85
C TYR A 143 15.44 7.38 8.17
N LYS A 144 16.69 7.79 7.98
CA LYS A 144 17.09 9.21 8.07
C LYS A 144 16.34 10.12 7.08
N LEU A 145 16.02 9.62 5.88
CA LEU A 145 15.21 10.36 4.89
C LEU A 145 13.72 10.31 5.22
N VAL A 146 13.22 9.21 5.80
CA VAL A 146 11.85 9.08 6.31
C VAL A 146 11.62 10.10 7.44
N ASP A 147 12.55 10.21 8.39
CA ASP A 147 12.48 11.18 9.49
C ASP A 147 12.45 12.62 9.01
N LYS A 148 13.13 12.90 7.89
CA LYS A 148 13.08 14.21 7.22
C LYS A 148 11.83 14.42 6.36
N GLY A 149 10.97 13.41 6.23
CA GLY A 149 9.79 13.43 5.36
C GLY A 149 10.14 13.61 3.88
N LEU A 150 11.28 13.05 3.44
CA LEU A 150 11.79 13.16 2.07
C LEU A 150 11.54 11.91 1.23
N ILE A 151 11.40 10.77 1.90
CA ILE A 151 11.09 9.50 1.26
C ILE A 151 9.97 8.82 2.05
N VAL A 152 9.27 7.94 1.36
CA VAL A 152 8.44 6.91 1.95
C VAL A 152 8.90 5.61 1.32
N ASP A 153 8.76 4.51 2.06
CA ASP A 153 8.89 3.19 1.45
C ASP A 153 7.85 3.07 0.34
N ASP A 154 7.84 1.98 -0.41
CA ASP A 154 6.65 1.62 -1.15
C ASP A 154 5.53 1.43 -0.12
N CYS A 155 4.86 2.53 0.26
CA CYS A 155 3.65 2.50 1.02
C CYS A 155 2.66 1.92 0.05
N GLU A 156 2.56 0.60 0.15
CA GLU A 156 1.82 -0.27 -0.75
C GLU A 156 0.32 0.13 -0.85
N ASP A 157 -0.12 1.18 -0.14
CA ASP A 157 -1.48 1.73 -0.13
C ASP A 157 -1.80 2.56 -1.38
N LEU A 158 -0.81 3.06 -2.13
CA LEU A 158 -1.02 3.58 -3.49
C LEU A 158 -0.84 2.48 -4.56
N ASP A 159 0.04 1.50 -4.29
CA ASP A 159 0.38 0.40 -5.21
C ASP A 159 -0.58 -0.80 -5.18
N ASP A 160 -1.41 -0.93 -4.15
CA ASP A 160 -2.56 -1.85 -4.11
C ASP A 160 -3.86 -1.08 -3.91
N PRO A 161 -4.25 -0.27 -4.89
CA PRO A 161 -5.41 0.60 -4.73
C PRO A 161 -6.65 -0.29 -4.45
N LEU A 162 -6.77 -1.47 -5.06
CA LEU A 162 -7.92 -2.36 -4.93
C LEU A 162 -7.99 -3.19 -3.64
N GLY A 163 -7.04 -3.06 -2.70
CA GLY A 163 -7.00 -3.88 -1.49
C GLY A 163 -6.84 -5.38 -1.78
N MET A 164 -6.19 -5.73 -2.89
CA MET A 164 -5.95 -7.11 -3.33
C MET A 164 -4.72 -7.77 -2.71
N LYS A 165 -3.96 -7.08 -1.86
CA LYS A 165 -2.78 -7.59 -1.13
C LYS A 165 -3.05 -8.90 -0.41
N LEU A 166 -4.07 -8.92 0.46
CA LEU A 166 -4.38 -10.10 1.28
C LEU A 166 -4.83 -11.30 0.40
N PRO A 167 -5.76 -11.13 -0.57
CA PRO A 167 -6.06 -12.18 -1.55
C PRO A 167 -4.84 -12.65 -2.36
N ARG A 168 -3.97 -11.73 -2.79
CA ARG A 168 -2.77 -12.04 -3.58
C ARG A 168 -1.73 -12.81 -2.76
N ALA A 169 -1.53 -12.40 -1.52
CA ALA A 169 -0.68 -13.08 -0.55
C ALA A 169 -1.16 -14.50 -0.26
N LEU A 170 -2.45 -14.68 0.00
CA LEU A 170 -3.07 -15.98 0.18
C LEU A 170 -2.86 -16.84 -1.08
N TYR A 171 -3.13 -16.31 -2.26
CA TYR A 171 -2.96 -17.04 -3.52
C TYR A 171 -1.49 -17.43 -3.77
N LYS A 172 -0.54 -16.54 -3.52
CA LYS A 172 0.90 -16.84 -3.63
C LYS A 172 1.29 -17.98 -2.69
N THR A 173 0.88 -17.90 -1.42
CA THR A 173 1.16 -18.93 -0.41
C THR A 173 0.54 -20.27 -0.83
N LEU A 174 -0.70 -20.26 -1.29
CA LEU A 174 -1.39 -21.43 -1.82
C LEU A 174 -0.62 -22.09 -2.97
N VAL A 175 -0.21 -21.30 -3.97
CA VAL A 175 0.54 -21.81 -5.13
C VAL A 175 1.89 -22.39 -4.72
N ILE A 176 2.63 -21.71 -3.84
CA ILE A 176 3.94 -22.16 -3.37
C ILE A 176 3.82 -23.48 -2.63
N ILE A 177 2.98 -23.54 -1.60
CA ILE A 177 2.83 -24.74 -0.77
C ILE A 177 2.25 -25.88 -1.60
N THR A 178 1.20 -25.65 -2.40
CA THR A 178 0.61 -26.71 -3.23
C THR A 178 1.62 -27.25 -4.25
N SER A 179 2.44 -26.39 -4.86
CA SER A 179 3.49 -26.83 -5.80
C SER A 179 4.59 -27.62 -5.09
N LEU A 180 5.01 -27.18 -3.90
CA LEU A 180 5.98 -27.86 -3.07
C LEU A 180 5.46 -29.23 -2.64
N THR A 181 4.20 -29.30 -2.18
CA THR A 181 3.49 -30.53 -1.84
C THR A 181 3.45 -31.52 -3.01
N ARG A 182 3.13 -31.06 -4.22
CA ARG A 182 3.14 -31.90 -5.42
C ARG A 182 4.54 -32.41 -5.77
N LYS A 183 5.53 -31.52 -5.71
CA LYS A 183 6.91 -31.83 -6.13
C LYS A 183 7.63 -32.77 -5.16
N HIS A 184 7.41 -32.60 -3.85
CA HIS A 184 8.22 -33.26 -2.82
C HIS A 184 7.44 -34.25 -1.94
N PHE A 185 6.11 -34.16 -1.93
CA PHE A 185 5.27 -34.93 -1.00
C PHE A 185 4.10 -35.64 -1.69
N ALA A 186 4.27 -36.00 -2.97
CA ALA A 186 3.27 -36.76 -3.75
C ALA A 186 1.85 -36.16 -3.73
N GLY A 187 1.74 -34.83 -3.59
CA GLY A 187 0.47 -34.13 -3.59
C GLY A 187 -0.27 -34.07 -2.25
N SER A 188 0.34 -34.50 -1.14
CA SER A 188 -0.23 -34.34 0.21
C SER A 188 0.83 -34.05 1.28
N LEU A 189 0.54 -33.18 2.24
CA LEU A 189 1.34 -32.97 3.45
C LEU A 189 0.90 -33.89 4.60
N GLY A 190 0.12 -34.94 4.31
CA GLY A 190 -0.27 -35.95 5.29
C GLY A 190 0.95 -36.50 6.06
N ASN A 191 0.85 -36.52 7.38
CA ASN A 191 1.92 -36.92 8.30
C ASN A 191 3.22 -36.10 8.13
N LYS A 192 3.10 -34.83 7.73
CA LYS A 192 4.20 -33.85 7.70
C LYS A 192 3.91 -32.72 8.66
N LEU A 193 4.96 -32.30 9.36
CA LEU A 193 4.99 -31.09 10.16
C LEU A 193 5.67 -29.99 9.34
N VAL A 194 4.98 -28.86 9.18
CA VAL A 194 5.53 -27.62 8.63
C VAL A 194 5.87 -26.72 9.80
N LEU A 195 7.15 -26.36 9.95
CA LEU A 195 7.59 -25.42 10.98
C LEU A 195 7.84 -24.05 10.35
N SER A 196 7.31 -23.00 10.95
CA SER A 196 7.55 -21.61 10.56
C SER A 196 7.55 -20.69 11.79
N ALA A 197 7.90 -19.42 11.59
CA ALA A 197 7.78 -18.37 12.60
C ALA A 197 7.13 -17.11 11.99
N GLY A 198 6.52 -16.30 12.84
CA GLY A 198 5.85 -15.05 12.49
C GLY A 198 4.39 -15.27 12.08
N LEU A 199 3.46 -14.88 12.94
CA LEU A 199 2.02 -14.90 12.72
C LEU A 199 1.49 -13.51 12.33
N GLY A 200 2.24 -12.84 11.47
CA GLY A 200 1.76 -11.66 10.75
C GLY A 200 0.69 -12.02 9.72
N ASN A 201 0.28 -11.05 8.92
CA ASN A 201 -0.81 -11.24 7.95
C ASN A 201 -0.49 -12.20 6.79
N LEU A 202 0.79 -12.50 6.53
CA LEU A 202 1.19 -13.60 5.63
C LEU A 202 1.25 -14.95 6.37
N GLY A 203 1.70 -14.93 7.63
CA GLY A 203 1.84 -16.12 8.46
C GLY A 203 0.51 -16.81 8.74
N GLU A 204 -0.57 -16.04 8.94
CA GLU A 204 -1.91 -16.59 9.13
C GLU A 204 -2.40 -17.38 7.90
N MET A 205 -1.96 -17.05 6.69
CA MET A 205 -2.38 -17.76 5.49
C MET A 205 -1.68 -19.12 5.36
N LEU A 206 -0.50 -19.26 5.96
CA LEU A 206 0.26 -20.50 5.94
C LEU A 206 -0.51 -21.63 6.64
N SER A 207 -1.16 -21.33 7.77
CA SER A 207 -1.92 -22.34 8.52
C SER A 207 -3.08 -22.91 7.71
N LEU A 208 -3.86 -22.05 7.07
CA LEU A 208 -4.97 -22.45 6.20
C LEU A 208 -4.49 -23.29 5.01
N VAL A 209 -3.41 -22.87 4.36
CA VAL A 209 -2.90 -23.54 3.17
C VAL A 209 -2.28 -24.90 3.50
N VAL A 210 -1.54 -25.02 4.60
CA VAL A 210 -0.98 -26.30 5.06
C VAL A 210 -2.10 -27.26 5.44
N LYS A 211 -3.11 -26.79 6.18
CA LYS A 211 -4.30 -27.57 6.52
C LYS A 211 -5.06 -28.04 5.28
N ALA A 212 -5.23 -27.18 4.27
CA ALA A 212 -5.85 -27.52 2.98
C ALA A 212 -5.04 -28.56 2.18
N ASN A 213 -3.75 -28.72 2.46
CA ASN A 213 -2.89 -29.75 1.89
C ASN A 213 -2.73 -30.97 2.83
N ASN A 214 -3.61 -31.12 3.83
CA ASN A 214 -3.65 -32.22 4.82
C ASN A 214 -2.41 -32.30 5.74
N GLY A 215 -1.70 -31.18 5.94
CA GLY A 215 -0.54 -31.12 6.84
C GLY A 215 -0.86 -30.51 8.20
N VAL A 216 0.12 -30.61 9.10
CA VAL A 216 0.14 -29.90 10.38
C VAL A 216 1.16 -28.77 10.30
N VAL A 217 0.85 -27.61 10.87
CA VAL A 217 1.78 -26.48 10.94
C VAL A 217 1.99 -26.04 12.38
N LEU A 218 3.25 -25.78 12.74
CA LEU A 218 3.64 -25.11 13.97
C LEU A 218 4.21 -23.74 13.60
N ILE A 219 3.57 -22.67 14.08
CA ILE A 219 4.00 -21.30 13.83
C ILE A 219 4.42 -20.67 15.15
N VAL A 220 5.70 -20.32 15.26
CA VAL A 220 6.26 -19.65 16.44
C VAL A 220 6.02 -18.14 16.34
N GLU A 221 5.38 -17.55 17.34
CA GLU A 221 5.13 -16.11 17.42
C GLU A 221 5.42 -15.61 18.83
N VAL A 222 6.06 -14.44 18.93
CA VAL A 222 6.45 -13.82 20.21
C VAL A 222 5.35 -12.92 20.76
N ASP A 223 4.52 -12.36 19.88
CA ASP A 223 3.42 -11.47 20.23
C ASP A 223 2.13 -12.25 20.52
N ARG A 224 1.85 -12.43 21.82
CA ARG A 224 0.66 -13.10 22.36
C ARG A 224 -0.65 -12.53 21.80
N GLU A 225 -0.76 -11.21 21.70
CA GLU A 225 -1.99 -10.54 21.27
C GLU A 225 -2.30 -10.90 19.81
N LYS A 226 -1.28 -10.97 18.95
CA LYS A 226 -1.43 -11.44 17.58
C LYS A 226 -1.94 -12.88 17.54
N VAL A 227 -1.35 -13.78 18.33
CA VAL A 227 -1.74 -15.20 18.36
C VAL A 227 -3.20 -15.36 18.75
N GLU A 228 -3.63 -14.69 19.82
CA GLU A 228 -5.01 -14.73 20.31
C GLU A 228 -6.00 -14.21 19.27
N LYS A 229 -5.72 -13.06 18.66
CA LYS A 229 -6.55 -12.48 17.59
C LYS A 229 -6.70 -13.43 16.39
N LYS A 230 -5.62 -14.09 15.98
CA LYS A 230 -5.66 -15.04 14.84
C LYS A 230 -6.38 -16.34 15.18
N HIS A 231 -6.29 -16.80 16.42
CA HIS A 231 -7.06 -17.94 16.91
C HIS A 231 -8.57 -17.62 16.94
N GLU A 232 -8.97 -16.45 17.46
CA GLU A 232 -10.37 -16.00 17.46
C GLU A 232 -10.94 -15.91 16.04
N LEU A 233 -10.13 -15.48 15.07
CA LEU A 233 -10.50 -15.41 13.66
C LEU A 233 -10.49 -16.78 12.94
N GLY A 234 -10.10 -17.86 13.63
CA GLY A 234 -10.10 -19.22 13.11
C GLY A 234 -8.91 -19.58 12.20
N TYR A 235 -7.83 -18.78 12.23
CA TYR A 235 -6.60 -19.10 11.48
C TYR A 235 -5.72 -20.10 12.22
N CYS A 236 -5.82 -20.22 13.54
CA CYS A 236 -5.08 -21.20 14.34
C CYS A 236 -6.04 -22.11 15.09
N ASP A 237 -5.78 -23.42 15.09
CA ASP A 237 -6.64 -24.39 15.80
C ASP A 237 -6.30 -24.45 17.30
N TYR A 238 -5.01 -24.30 17.66
CA TYR A 238 -4.51 -24.40 19.02
C TYR A 238 -3.50 -23.30 19.34
N ILE A 239 -3.43 -22.91 20.61
CA ILE A 239 -2.39 -22.04 21.19
C ILE A 239 -1.69 -22.83 22.29
N VAL A 240 -0.36 -22.82 22.28
CA VAL A 240 0.47 -23.50 23.27
C VAL A 240 1.64 -22.60 23.66
N ASP A 241 2.04 -22.65 24.94
CA ASP A 241 3.07 -21.76 25.50
C ASP A 241 4.45 -22.43 25.64
N CYS A 242 4.52 -23.74 25.43
CA CYS A 242 5.77 -24.47 25.47
C CYS A 242 5.88 -25.49 24.34
N ILE A 243 7.12 -25.84 24.01
CA ILE A 243 7.42 -26.75 22.91
C ILE A 243 6.95 -28.18 23.18
N ASP A 244 7.00 -28.63 24.43
CA ASP A 244 6.62 -29.99 24.79
C ASP A 244 5.13 -30.23 24.53
N ASP A 245 4.28 -29.27 24.90
CA ASP A 245 2.85 -29.29 24.59
C ASP A 245 2.61 -29.23 23.08
N ALA A 246 3.38 -28.42 22.34
CA ALA A 246 3.24 -28.30 20.90
C ALA A 246 3.53 -29.60 20.13
N LEU A 247 4.39 -30.46 20.66
CA LEU A 247 4.82 -31.70 20.01
C LEU A 247 3.86 -32.87 20.22
N VAL A 248 2.87 -32.73 21.12
CA VAL A 248 1.91 -33.80 21.47
C VAL A 248 0.49 -33.57 20.96
N VAL A 249 0.20 -32.39 20.41
CA VAL A 249 -1.09 -31.99 19.81
C VAL A 249 -1.24 -32.54 18.39
#